data_AF-A0A6C1U5R9-F1
#
_entry.id   AF-A0A6C1U5R9-F1
#
_cell.length_a   1.000
_cell.length_b   1.000
_cell.length_c   1.000
_cell.angle_alpha   90.00
_cell.angle_beta   90.00
_cell.angle_gamma   90.00
#
_symmetry.space_group_name_H-M   'P 1'
#
loop_
_entity.id
_entity.type
_entity.pdbx_description
1 polymer ?
#
loop_
_entity_poly.entity_id
_entity_poly.type
_entity_poly.pdbx_seq_one_letter_code
_entity_poly.pdbx_strand_id
1 'polypeptide(L)'
;CSSKSQVIFQDPRHKLLGMRIIHEDEIKEPVGDFIQYEKVRIKNLVPDGAKDMVQNSSFPLQYLIDKINGISFNKGCYIGQEVVNRMSRQEKFRRKLYLVEGKNALPNIGTKVISEHNEEVGELRSSVDNIGLALLNT
;
A
#
# COMPACT_ATOMS: atom_id res chain seq x y z
N CYS A 1 12.92 -0.21 39.82
CA CYS A 1 12.60 -0.97 38.60
C CYS A 1 11.80 -0.08 37.67
N SER A 2 12.44 0.55 36.68
CA SER A 2 11.74 1.37 35.69
C SER A 2 11.10 0.42 34.66
N SER A 3 9.77 0.39 34.59
CA SER A 3 9.06 -0.38 33.58
C SER A 3 9.27 0.29 32.23
N LYS A 4 10.17 -0.26 31.41
CA LYS A 4 10.39 0.20 30.04
C LYS A 4 9.07 0.17 29.26
N SER A 5 8.68 1.27 28.61
CA SER A 5 7.37 1.42 27.97
C SER A 5 7.39 0.94 26.52
N GLN A 6 7.16 -0.35 26.32
CA GLN A 6 6.94 -0.90 24.98
C GLN A 6 5.49 -0.64 24.54
N VAL A 7 5.30 -0.07 23.34
CA VAL A 7 3.96 0.12 22.76
C VAL A 7 3.68 -0.99 21.75
N ILE A 8 2.63 -1.76 21.99
CA ILE A 8 2.19 -2.86 21.13
C ILE A 8 0.72 -2.66 20.78
N PHE A 9 0.38 -2.71 19.49
CA PHE A 9 -1.00 -2.54 19.03
C PHE A 9 -1.25 -3.30 17.72
N GLN A 10 -2.51 -3.63 17.45
CA GLN A 10 -2.91 -4.27 16.19
C GLN A 10 -2.61 -3.36 15.00
N ASP A 11 -2.06 -3.88 13.90
CA ASP A 11 -1.85 -3.08 12.69
C ASP A 11 -3.19 -2.46 12.24
N PRO A 12 -3.29 -1.12 12.20
CA PRO A 12 -4.56 -0.44 11.94
C PRO A 12 -4.99 -0.55 10.48
N ARG A 13 -4.10 -0.93 9.57
CA ARG A 13 -4.41 -1.03 8.12
C ARG A 13 -5.18 -2.30 7.82
N HIS A 14 -4.79 -3.41 8.45
CA HIS A 14 -5.43 -4.70 8.25
C HIS A 14 -5.04 -5.70 9.36
N LYS A 15 -6.03 -6.44 9.88
CA LYS A 15 -5.81 -7.40 10.98
C LYS A 15 -4.78 -8.50 10.67
N LEU A 16 -4.71 -8.93 9.41
CA LEU A 16 -3.79 -10.01 8.98
C LEU A 16 -2.32 -9.56 8.92
N LEU A 17 -2.03 -8.26 9.04
CA LEU A 17 -0.66 -7.75 9.11
C LEU A 17 -0.05 -7.86 10.51
N GLY A 18 -0.79 -8.43 11.47
CA GLY A 18 -0.30 -8.70 12.82
C GLY A 18 -0.17 -7.46 13.69
N MET A 19 0.80 -7.46 14.60
CA MET A 19 1.00 -6.40 15.58
C MET A 19 2.07 -5.42 15.11
N ARG A 20 1.92 -4.16 15.50
CA ARG A 20 2.95 -3.14 15.49
C ARG A 20 3.58 -3.07 16.87
N ILE A 21 4.91 -3.06 16.90
CA ILE A 21 5.71 -2.98 18.10
C ILE A 21 6.64 -1.78 17.93
N ILE A 22 6.53 -0.81 18.85
CA ILE A 22 7.47 0.30 18.96
C ILE A 22 8.34 -0.02 20.18
N HIS A 23 9.61 -0.29 19.91
CA HIS A 23 10.61 -0.63 20.91
C HIS A 23 11.51 0.59 21.16
N GLU A 24 11.87 0.84 22.43
CA GLU A 24 12.74 1.97 22.81
C GLU A 24 14.20 1.71 22.42
N ASP A 25 14.65 0.45 22.54
CA ASP A 25 16.00 0.05 22.21
C ASP A 25 16.13 -0.24 20.70
N GLU A 26 17.32 -0.03 20.15
CA GLU A 26 17.61 -0.40 18.75
C GLU A 26 17.55 -1.92 18.58
N ILE A 27 16.76 -2.37 17.60
CA ILE A 27 16.71 -3.78 17.21
C ILE A 27 17.91 -4.05 16.31
N LYS A 28 18.95 -4.67 16.88
CA LYS A 28 20.23 -4.92 16.19
C LYS A 28 20.12 -5.89 15.01
N GLU A 29 19.20 -6.84 15.07
CA GLU A 29 18.97 -7.84 14.04
C GLU A 29 17.48 -7.98 13.74
N PRO A 30 17.07 -7.99 12.46
CA PRO A 30 15.67 -8.16 12.10
C PRO A 30 15.15 -9.50 12.62
N VAL A 31 14.12 -9.44 13.45
CA VAL A 31 13.43 -10.65 13.94
C VAL A 31 12.39 -11.05 12.90
N GLY A 32 12.75 -12.00 12.03
CA GLY A 32 11.85 -12.61 11.05
C GLY A 32 12.20 -12.34 9.58
N ASP A 33 11.41 -12.93 8.68
CA ASP A 33 11.61 -12.82 7.23
C ASP A 33 10.80 -11.66 6.64
N PHE A 34 11.51 -10.62 6.21
CA PHE A 34 10.92 -9.44 5.56
C PHE A 34 10.17 -9.79 4.29
N ILE A 35 10.57 -10.84 3.56
CA ILE A 35 9.91 -11.30 2.35
C ILE A 35 8.51 -11.84 2.70
N GLN A 36 8.36 -12.58 3.81
CA GLN A 36 7.03 -13.03 4.26
C GLN A 36 6.13 -11.84 4.63
N TYR A 37 6.68 -10.84 5.32
CA TYR A 37 5.93 -9.62 5.64
C TYR A 37 5.41 -8.95 4.36
N GLU A 38 6.27 -8.76 3.35
CA GLU A 38 5.88 -8.15 2.07
C GLU A 38 4.82 -9.00 1.35
N LYS A 39 4.93 -10.34 1.35
CA LYS A 39 3.89 -11.22 0.79
C LYS A 39 2.54 -11.02 1.47
N VAL A 40 2.50 -10.95 2.80
CA VAL A 40 1.27 -10.71 3.56
C VAL A 40 0.69 -9.33 3.23
N ARG A 41 1.55 -8.31 3.17
CA ARG A 41 1.15 -6.94 2.80
C ARG A 41 0.52 -6.88 1.40
N ILE A 42 1.21 -7.42 0.39
CA ILE A 42 0.77 -7.44 -1.02
C ILE A 42 -0.53 -8.22 -1.16
N LYS A 43 -0.64 -9.43 -0.59
CA LYS A 43 -1.86 -10.25 -0.66
C LYS A 43 -3.10 -9.58 -0.05
N ASN A 44 -2.89 -8.65 0.88
CA ASN A 44 -3.96 -7.90 1.54
C ASN A 44 -4.20 -6.50 0.93
N LEU A 45 -3.65 -6.20 -0.25
CA LEU A 45 -3.81 -4.91 -0.93
C LEU A 45 -3.39 -3.70 -0.06
N VAL A 46 -2.41 -3.88 0.82
CA VAL A 46 -1.92 -2.80 1.69
C VAL A 46 -0.71 -2.13 1.02
N PRO A 47 -0.83 -0.92 0.47
CA PRO A 47 0.33 -0.21 -0.06
C PRO A 47 1.30 0.20 1.05
N ASP A 48 2.59 0.22 0.71
CA ASP A 48 3.63 0.91 1.44
C ASP A 48 3.85 2.29 0.81
N GLY A 49 3.69 3.36 1.60
CA GLY A 49 3.76 4.72 1.08
C GLY A 49 5.11 5.09 0.42
N ALA A 50 6.22 4.57 0.93
CA ALA A 50 7.55 4.89 0.40
C ALA A 50 7.88 4.08 -0.87
N LYS A 51 7.38 2.85 -0.95
CA LYS A 51 7.65 1.94 -2.09
C LYS A 51 6.62 2.09 -3.20
N ASP A 52 5.35 2.06 -2.83
CA ASP A 52 4.25 1.97 -3.78
C ASP A 52 3.82 3.34 -4.29
N MET A 53 4.02 4.44 -3.56
CA MET A 53 3.52 5.77 -3.96
C MET A 53 4.62 6.70 -4.46
N VAL A 54 4.39 7.37 -5.58
CA VAL A 54 5.24 8.46 -6.08
C VAL A 54 4.87 9.76 -5.38
N GLN A 55 5.84 10.38 -4.71
CA GLN A 55 5.68 11.67 -4.05
C GLN A 55 5.18 12.74 -5.04
N ASN A 56 4.29 13.61 -4.58
CA ASN A 56 3.68 14.71 -5.36
C ASN A 56 2.85 14.31 -6.58
N SER A 57 2.74 13.02 -6.93
CA SER A 57 1.97 12.53 -8.09
C SER A 57 0.85 11.56 -7.70
N SER A 58 1.02 10.81 -6.61
CA SER A 58 0.06 9.79 -6.19
C SER A 58 -1.15 10.36 -5.48
N PHE A 59 -2.34 9.92 -5.87
CA PHE A 59 -3.57 10.26 -5.17
C PHE A 59 -3.97 9.12 -4.21
N PRO A 60 -4.20 9.41 -2.91
CA PRO A 60 -4.47 8.38 -1.89
C PRO A 60 -5.58 7.37 -2.25
N LEU A 61 -6.66 7.84 -2.89
CA LEU A 61 -7.79 6.97 -3.27
C LEU A 61 -7.46 6.00 -4.40
N GLN A 62 -6.45 6.29 -5.23
CA GLN A 62 -5.95 5.33 -6.22
C GLN A 62 -5.21 4.16 -5.56
N TYR A 63 -4.63 4.41 -4.39
CA TYR A 63 -3.88 3.42 -3.60
C TYR A 63 -4.73 2.81 -2.47
N LEU A 64 -6.06 2.93 -2.51
CA LEU A 64 -6.97 2.31 -1.53
C LEU A 64 -6.71 2.77 -0.09
N ILE A 65 -6.14 3.96 0.12
CA ILE A 65 -5.83 4.47 1.47
C ILE A 65 -7.11 4.66 2.31
N ASP A 66 -8.25 4.93 1.67
CA ASP A 66 -9.57 4.96 2.31
C ASP A 66 -10.05 3.57 2.78
N LYS A 67 -9.52 2.49 2.21
CA LYS A 67 -9.87 1.10 2.57
C LYS A 67 -9.02 0.52 3.70
N ILE A 68 -7.90 1.16 4.01
CA ILE A 68 -6.96 0.72 5.06
C ILE A 68 -6.93 1.70 6.25
N ASN A 69 -8.08 2.31 6.56
CA ASN A 69 -8.26 3.25 7.67
C ASN A 69 -7.36 4.50 7.62
N GLY A 70 -6.88 4.89 6.44
CA GLY A 70 -5.99 6.05 6.28
C GLY A 70 -6.68 7.38 6.01
N ILE A 71 -7.98 7.39 5.67
CA ILE A 71 -8.76 8.61 5.41
C ILE A 71 -10.07 8.55 6.19
N SER A 72 -10.38 9.64 6.89
CA SER A 72 -11.71 9.88 7.43
C SER A 72 -12.38 11.01 6.65
N PHE A 73 -13.58 10.72 6.14
CA PHE A 73 -14.44 11.70 5.45
C PHE A 73 -15.29 12.53 6.44
N ASN A 74 -15.33 12.12 7.71
CA ASN A 74 -16.20 12.68 8.75
C ASN A 74 -15.42 13.42 9.85
N LYS A 75 -14.15 13.76 9.62
CA LYS A 75 -13.33 14.56 10.55
C LYS A 75 -13.28 16.04 10.14
N GLY A 76 -12.74 16.87 11.03
CA GLY A 76 -12.49 18.29 10.75
C GLY A 76 -11.52 18.54 9.59
N CYS A 77 -11.31 19.81 9.26
CA CYS A 77 -10.53 20.23 8.10
C CYS A 77 -9.06 19.77 8.15
N TYR A 78 -8.54 19.29 7.02
CA TYR A 78 -7.12 18.95 6.85
C TYR A 78 -6.64 19.30 5.44
N ILE A 79 -5.33 19.44 5.28
CA ILE A 79 -4.70 19.82 4.00
C ILE A 79 -5.05 18.80 2.90
N GLY A 80 -5.56 19.29 1.78
CA GLY A 80 -5.93 18.48 0.62
C GLY A 80 -7.31 17.80 0.72
N GLN A 81 -8.09 18.10 1.76
CA GLN A 81 -9.42 17.50 1.94
C GLN A 81 -10.37 17.78 0.78
N GLU A 82 -10.41 18.99 0.20
CA GLU A 82 -11.32 19.26 -0.93
C GLU A 82 -10.97 18.39 -2.14
N VAL A 83 -9.67 18.18 -2.40
CA VAL A 83 -9.20 17.34 -3.50
C VAL A 83 -9.61 15.88 -3.26
N VAL A 84 -9.37 15.35 -2.06
CA VAL A 84 -9.75 13.98 -1.70
C VAL A 84 -11.26 13.77 -1.80
N ASN A 85 -12.06 14.70 -1.25
CA ASN A 85 -13.53 14.64 -1.29
C ASN A 85 -14.08 14.76 -2.72
N ARG A 86 -13.48 15.63 -3.54
CA ARG A 86 -13.89 15.77 -4.95
C ARG A 86 -13.61 14.49 -5.71
N MET A 87 -12.42 13.91 -5.53
CA MET A 87 -12.08 12.65 -6.15
C MET A 87 -13.01 11.53 -5.70
N SER A 88 -13.31 11.38 -4.39
CA SER A 88 -14.17 10.29 -3.90
C SER A 88 -15.58 10.28 -4.51
N ARG A 89 -16.09 11.44 -4.95
CA ARG A 89 -17.39 11.58 -5.61
C ARG A 89 -17.33 11.36 -7.12
N GLN A 90 -16.16 11.36 -7.73
CA GLN A 90 -16.02 11.06 -9.16
C GLN A 90 -16.23 9.56 -9.39
N GLU A 91 -17.28 9.21 -10.12
CA GLU A 91 -17.69 7.82 -10.34
C GLU A 91 -16.66 6.99 -11.12
N LYS A 92 -15.83 7.64 -11.96
CA LYS A 92 -14.76 6.99 -12.72
C LYS A 92 -13.39 7.39 -12.20
N PHE A 93 -12.94 6.70 -11.16
CA PHE A 93 -11.51 6.59 -10.90
C PHE A 93 -10.89 5.76 -12.01
N ARG A 94 -10.31 6.41 -13.02
CA ARG A 94 -9.69 5.73 -14.16
C ARG A 94 -8.43 4.94 -13.81
N ARG A 95 -7.96 4.98 -12.55
CA ARG A 95 -6.73 4.29 -12.14
C ARG A 95 -6.80 3.86 -10.67
N LYS A 96 -6.57 2.58 -10.36
CA LYS A 96 -6.59 2.02 -9.00
C LYS A 96 -5.54 0.93 -8.81
N LEU A 97 -5.19 0.66 -7.56
CA LEU A 97 -4.25 -0.37 -7.16
C LEU A 97 -4.94 -1.75 -7.14
N TYR A 98 -4.28 -2.73 -7.75
CA TYR A 98 -4.74 -4.12 -7.86
C TYR A 98 -3.66 -5.09 -7.43
N LEU A 99 -4.10 -6.23 -6.88
CA LEU A 99 -3.27 -7.40 -6.69
C LEU A 99 -3.13 -8.06 -8.06
N VAL A 100 -1.89 -8.29 -8.48
CA VAL A 100 -1.56 -8.99 -9.72
C VAL A 100 -0.77 -10.25 -9.39
N GLU A 101 -0.95 -11.28 -10.21
CA GLU A 101 -0.25 -12.55 -10.11
C GLU A 101 0.24 -12.97 -11.50
N GLY A 102 1.49 -13.44 -11.57
CA GLY A 102 2.12 -13.97 -12.76
C GLY A 102 2.32 -15.49 -12.68
N LYS A 103 2.59 -16.11 -13.82
CA LYS A 103 3.03 -17.52 -13.88
C LYS A 103 4.45 -17.72 -13.34
N ASN A 104 5.28 -16.69 -13.45
CA ASN A 104 6.67 -16.64 -12.99
C ASN A 104 6.85 -15.42 -12.07
N ALA A 105 8.07 -15.25 -11.55
CA ALA A 105 8.44 -14.03 -10.84
C ALA A 105 8.08 -12.78 -11.66
N LEU A 106 7.45 -11.81 -11.00
CA LEU A 106 7.10 -10.53 -11.61
C LEU A 106 8.36 -9.69 -11.84
N PRO A 107 8.35 -8.82 -12.87
CA PRO A 107 9.48 -7.97 -13.18
C PRO A 107 9.69 -6.88 -12.12
N ASN A 108 10.69 -6.03 -12.35
CA ASN A 108 11.04 -4.94 -11.45
C ASN A 108 9.90 -3.93 -11.30
N ILE A 109 9.87 -3.26 -10.15
CA ILE A 109 9.00 -2.10 -9.88
C ILE A 109 9.20 -1.04 -10.98
N GLY A 110 8.11 -0.38 -11.37
CA GLY A 110 8.10 0.60 -12.46
C GLY A 110 7.89 -0.01 -13.84
N THR A 111 7.87 -1.35 -13.96
CA THR A 111 7.56 -2.02 -15.23
C THR A 111 6.14 -1.70 -15.67
N LYS A 112 5.99 -1.24 -16.91
CA LYS A 112 4.69 -0.96 -17.53
C LYS A 112 3.90 -2.26 -17.71
N VAL A 113 2.63 -2.20 -17.35
CA VAL A 113 1.67 -3.28 -17.63
C VAL A 113 1.10 -3.02 -19.02
N ILE A 114 1.30 -3.96 -19.93
CA ILE A 114 0.89 -3.87 -21.33
C ILE A 114 -0.25 -4.86 -21.57
N SER A 115 -1.31 -4.43 -22.25
CA SER A 115 -2.44 -5.29 -22.64
C SER A 115 -2.09 -6.19 -23.82
N GLU A 116 -2.95 -7.16 -24.12
CA GLU A 116 -2.81 -8.01 -25.31
C GLU A 116 -2.85 -7.20 -26.64
N HIS A 117 -3.42 -6.01 -26.61
CA HIS A 117 -3.46 -5.08 -27.75
C HIS A 117 -2.24 -4.14 -27.82
N ASN A 118 -1.20 -4.39 -27.03
CA ASN A 118 0.01 -3.58 -26.94
C ASN A 118 -0.22 -2.14 -26.43
N GLU A 119 -1.23 -1.96 -25.56
CA GLU A 119 -1.54 -0.68 -24.92
C GLU A 119 -1.01 -0.65 -23.48
N GLU A 120 -0.46 0.49 -23.05
CA GLU A 120 -0.07 0.67 -21.65
C GLU A 120 -1.32 0.85 -20.76
N VAL A 121 -1.55 -0.12 -19.89
CA VAL A 121 -2.71 -0.15 -18.99
C VAL A 121 -2.35 0.07 -17.53
N GLY A 122 -1.08 0.32 -17.20
CA GLY A 122 -0.68 0.60 -15.84
C GLY A 122 0.81 0.36 -15.57
N GLU A 123 1.14 0.22 -14.30
CA GLU A 123 2.52 0.10 -13.84
C GLU A 123 2.62 -0.72 -12.55
N LEU A 124 3.62 -1.58 -12.46
CA LEU A 124 3.92 -2.35 -11.25
C LEU A 124 4.54 -1.46 -10.16
N ARG A 125 4.05 -1.57 -8.92
CA ARG A 125 4.44 -0.71 -7.78
C ARG A 125 5.21 -1.45 -6.69
N SER A 126 4.87 -2.71 -6.43
CA SER A 126 5.70 -3.63 -5.64
C SER A 126 5.47 -5.07 -6.08
N SER A 127 6.45 -5.94 -5.85
CA SER A 127 6.36 -7.37 -6.15
C SER A 127 7.20 -8.19 -5.19
N VAL A 128 6.74 -9.42 -4.96
CA VAL A 128 7.50 -10.50 -4.33
C VAL A 128 7.15 -11.79 -5.05
N ASP A 129 8.17 -12.50 -5.54
CA ASP A 129 7.99 -13.68 -6.39
C ASP A 129 7.00 -13.38 -7.52
N ASN A 130 5.94 -14.17 -7.65
CA ASN A 130 4.95 -14.06 -8.70
C ASN A 130 3.75 -13.16 -8.36
N ILE A 131 3.74 -12.47 -7.21
CA ILE A 131 2.64 -11.58 -6.81
C ILE A 131 3.10 -10.14 -6.65
N GLY A 132 2.20 -9.19 -6.86
CA GLY A 132 2.54 -7.77 -6.75
C GLY A 132 1.34 -6.85 -6.67
N LEU A 133 1.62 -5.58 -6.46
CA LEU A 133 0.65 -4.49 -6.56
C LEU A 133 0.90 -3.71 -7.84
N ALA A 134 -0.12 -3.56 -8.67
CA ALA A 134 -0.04 -2.77 -9.90
C ALA A 134 -1.10 -1.67 -9.89
N LEU A 135 -0.71 -0.48 -10.33
CA LEU A 135 -1.60 0.65 -10.47
C LEU A 135 -2.14 0.67 -11.92
N LEU A 136 -3.33 0.11 -12.10
CA LEU A 136 -3.94 -0.15 -13.41
C LEU A 136 -5.02 0.86 -13.76
N ASN A 137 -5.17 1.12 -15.04
CA ASN A 137 -6.22 1.94 -15.62
C ASN A 137 -7.51 1.11 -15.75
N THR A 138 -8.66 1.70 -15.40
CA THR A 138 -10.01 1.09 -15.50
C THR A 138 -10.93 1.94 -16.33
#